data_AF-A0A4Y2HGU4-F1
#
_entry.id   AF-A0A4Y2HGU4-F1
#
_cell.length_a   1.000
_cell.length_b   1.000
_cell.length_c   1.000
_cell.angle_alpha   90.00
_cell.angle_beta   90.00
_cell.angle_gamma   90.00
#
_symmetry.space_group_name_H-M   'P 1'
#
loop_
_entity.id
_entity.type
_entity.pdbx_description
1 polymer ?
#
loop_
_entity_poly.entity_id
_entity_poly.type
_entity_poly.pdbx_seq_one_letter_code
_entity_poly.pdbx_strand_id
1 'polypeptide(L)'
;MVTVQEKAMCVLWFFETKSVITTGRRFRTTYKKDPPSDNSVRRWLTQFQETGSVLHRKGAGRPSTSQENVDRIQETFTRSPRNVCQEHCVQDLMN
;
A
#
# COMPACT_ATOMS: atom_id res chain seq x y z
N MET A 1 -11.77 -8.87 2.50
CA MET A 1 -11.03 -7.73 1.92
C MET A 1 -12.01 -6.85 1.15
N VAL A 2 -12.00 -5.54 1.39
CA VAL A 2 -12.88 -4.59 0.66
C VAL A 2 -12.20 -4.19 -0.65
N THR A 3 -12.89 -4.38 -1.77
CA THR A 3 -12.36 -4.05 -3.12
C THR A 3 -12.29 -2.54 -3.35
N VAL A 4 -11.55 -2.11 -4.36
CA VAL A 4 -11.44 -0.67 -4.71
C VAL A 4 -12.80 -0.09 -5.10
N GLN A 5 -13.59 -0.85 -5.86
CA GLN A 5 -14.96 -0.49 -6.23
C GLN A 5 -15.86 -0.37 -4.99
N GLU A 6 -15.77 -1.34 -4.08
CA GLU A 6 -16.53 -1.32 -2.82
C GLU A 6 -16.18 -0.09 -1.96
N LYS A 7 -14.90 0.31 -1.91
CA LYS A 7 -14.47 1.55 -1.24
C LYS A 7 -15.07 2.80 -1.89
N ALA A 8 -15.02 2.89 -3.21
CA ALA A 8 -15.58 4.01 -3.96
C ALA A 8 -17.09 4.15 -3.71
N MET A 9 -17.81 3.03 -3.70
CA MET A 9 -19.25 3.02 -3.38
C MET A 9 -19.53 3.45 -1.95
N CYS A 10 -18.68 3.09 -0.99
CA CYS A 10 -18.80 3.58 0.39
C CYS A 10 -18.66 5.11 0.46
N VAL A 11 -17.69 5.69 -0.25
CA VAL A 11 -17.51 7.14 -0.32
C VAL A 11 -18.72 7.81 -0.95
N LEU A 12 -19.24 7.25 -2.05
CA LEU A 12 -20.44 7.76 -2.74
C LEU A 12 -21.68 7.79 -1.82
N TRP A 13 -21.99 6.66 -1.18
CA TRP A 13 -23.15 6.57 -0.28
C TRP A 13 -22.96 7.43 0.97
N PHE A 14 -21.73 7.57 1.47
CA PHE A 14 -21.46 8.45 2.59
C PHE A 14 -21.68 9.91 2.22
N PHE A 15 -21.27 10.35 1.03
CA PHE A 15 -21.57 11.70 0.53
C PHE A 15 -23.06 11.98 0.44
N GLU A 16 -23.82 11.01 -0.08
CA GLU A 16 -25.28 11.12 -0.26
C GLU A 16 -26.01 11.16 1.09
N THR A 17 -25.65 10.27 2.01
CA THR A 17 -26.44 10.04 3.24
C THR A 17 -25.89 10.74 4.47
N LYS A 18 -24.62 11.20 4.43
CA LYS A 18 -23.84 11.74 5.56
C LYS A 18 -23.88 10.85 6.82
N SER A 19 -24.13 9.55 6.65
CA SER A 19 -24.31 8.60 7.74
C SER A 19 -23.57 7.29 7.46
N VAL A 20 -22.64 6.94 8.34
CA VAL A 20 -21.92 5.67 8.27
C VAL A 20 -22.84 4.49 8.54
N ILE A 21 -23.85 4.65 9.42
CA ILE A 21 -24.81 3.58 9.70
C ILE A 21 -25.62 3.25 8.44
N THR A 22 -26.10 4.28 7.74
CA THR A 22 -26.85 4.10 6.48
C THR A 22 -25.96 3.53 5.38
N THR A 23 -24.72 4.01 5.26
CA THR A 23 -23.72 3.49 4.33
C THR A 23 -23.43 2.01 4.60
N GLY A 24 -23.27 1.61 5.86
CA GLY A 24 -23.02 0.23 6.26
C GLY A 24 -24.22 -0.69 6.00
N ARG A 25 -25.45 -0.20 6.21
CA ARG A 25 -26.68 -0.93 5.83
C ARG A 25 -26.72 -1.18 4.32
N ARG A 26 -26.49 -0.15 3.50
CA ARG A 26 -26.43 -0.27 2.03
C ARG A 26 -25.32 -1.21 1.57
N PHE A 27 -24.16 -1.17 2.24
CA PHE A 27 -23.06 -2.09 1.96
C PHE A 27 -23.46 -3.55 2.20
N ARG A 28 -24.07 -3.83 3.36
CA ARG A 28 -24.51 -5.17 3.72
C ARG A 28 -25.59 -5.68 2.78
N THR A 29 -26.54 -4.84 2.38
CA THR A 29 -27.61 -5.24 1.44
C THR A 29 -27.09 -5.51 0.04
N THR A 30 -26.14 -4.71 -0.44
CA THR A 30 -25.59 -4.78 -1.81
C THR A 30 -24.56 -5.90 -1.95
N TYR A 31 -23.58 -5.97 -1.05
CA TYR A 31 -22.43 -6.87 -1.18
C TYR A 31 -22.54 -8.14 -0.33
N LYS A 32 -23.55 -8.24 0.55
CA LYS A 32 -23.74 -9.39 1.48
C LYS A 32 -22.50 -9.68 2.34
N LYS A 33 -21.77 -8.64 2.69
CA LYS A 33 -20.53 -8.68 3.50
C LYS A 33 -20.69 -7.76 4.70
N ASP A 34 -19.82 -7.95 5.68
CA ASP A 34 -19.74 -7.00 6.79
C ASP A 34 -19.25 -5.64 6.32
N PRO A 35 -19.89 -4.56 6.82
CA PRO A 35 -19.53 -3.22 6.41
C PRO A 35 -18.13 -2.84 6.91
N PRO A 36 -17.44 -1.95 6.19
CA PRO A 36 -16.20 -1.37 6.68
C PRO A 36 -16.44 -0.54 7.95
N SER A 37 -15.39 -0.36 8.75
CA SER A 37 -15.44 0.46 9.96
C SER A 37 -15.63 1.95 9.63
N ASP A 38 -16.20 2.71 10.56
CA ASP A 38 -16.40 4.17 10.43
C ASP A 38 -15.08 4.89 10.05
N ASN A 39 -14.02 4.58 10.78
CA ASN A 39 -12.69 5.12 10.51
C ASN A 39 -12.19 4.84 9.08
N SER A 40 -12.51 3.66 8.53
CA SER A 40 -12.13 3.32 7.16
C SER A 40 -12.89 4.17 6.15
N VAL A 41 -14.19 4.33 6.32
CA VAL A 41 -15.05 5.14 5.44
C VAL A 41 -14.60 6.60 5.45
N ARG A 42 -14.38 7.18 6.64
CA ARG A 42 -13.88 8.56 6.79
C ARG A 42 -12.50 8.74 6.16
N ARG A 43 -11.61 7.77 6.36
CA ARG A 43 -10.27 7.80 5.74
C ARG A 43 -10.36 7.81 4.22
N TRP A 44 -11.18 6.95 3.62
CA TRP A 44 -11.34 6.92 2.16
C TRP A 44 -11.95 8.21 1.62
N LEU A 45 -12.89 8.82 2.37
CA LEU A 45 -13.43 10.12 2.02
C LEU A 45 -12.33 11.19 1.97
N THR A 46 -11.52 11.30 3.02
CA THR A 46 -10.41 12.27 3.06
C THR A 46 -9.41 12.02 1.94
N GLN A 47 -9.02 10.76 1.70
CA GLN A 47 -8.12 10.42 0.59
C GLN A 47 -8.71 10.81 -0.77
N PHE A 48 -10.01 10.56 -0.96
CA PHE A 48 -10.69 10.92 -2.20
C PHE A 48 -10.77 12.44 -2.39
N GLN A 49 -11.04 13.20 -1.33
CA GLN A 49 -11.06 14.67 -1.38
C GLN A 49 -9.67 15.26 -1.67
N GLU A 50 -8.61 14.70 -1.10
CA GLU A 50 -7.24 15.20 -1.27
C GLU A 50 -6.60 14.79 -2.61
N THR A 51 -6.87 13.57 -3.08
CA THR A 51 -6.10 12.95 -4.18
C THR A 51 -6.97 12.46 -5.35
N GLY A 52 -8.29 12.48 -5.21
CA GLY A 52 -9.21 11.85 -6.16
C GLY A 52 -9.20 10.32 -6.14
N SER A 53 -8.49 9.70 -5.20
CA SER A 53 -8.29 8.24 -5.15
C SER A 53 -8.64 7.64 -3.80
N VAL A 54 -9.26 6.46 -3.82
CA VAL A 54 -9.50 5.60 -2.65
C VAL A 54 -8.43 4.51 -2.48
N LEU A 55 -7.40 4.53 -3.33
CA LEU A 55 -6.29 3.59 -3.27
C LEU A 55 -5.38 3.89 -2.07
N HIS A 56 -4.69 2.85 -1.62
CA HIS A 56 -3.62 3.06 -0.67
C HIS A 56 -2.50 3.86 -1.35
N ARG A 57 -2.03 4.93 -0.69
CA ARG A 57 -0.85 5.63 -1.17
C ARG A 57 0.34 4.67 -1.08
N LYS A 58 1.12 4.56 -2.15
CA LYS A 58 2.35 3.77 -2.11
C LYS A 58 3.25 4.43 -1.05
N GLY A 59 3.61 3.67 -0.02
CA GLY A 59 4.61 4.15 0.93
C GLY A 59 5.88 4.51 0.16
N ALA A 60 6.60 5.54 0.60
CA ALA A 60 8.02 5.65 0.26
C ALA A 60 8.62 4.32 0.71
N GLY A 61 9.09 3.50 -0.23
CA GLY A 61 9.62 2.18 0.09
C GLY A 61 10.81 2.27 1.04
N ARG A 62 11.54 1.16 1.19
CA ARG A 62 12.86 1.22 1.83
C ARG A 62 13.68 2.34 1.16
N PRO A 63 14.32 3.25 1.91
CA PRO A 63 15.17 4.28 1.34
C PRO A 63 16.14 3.65 0.35
N SER A 64 16.28 4.26 -0.82
CA SER A 64 17.24 3.79 -1.81
C SER A 64 18.65 3.85 -1.22
N THR A 65 19.45 2.83 -1.50
CA THR A 65 20.91 2.90 -1.34
C THR A 65 21.42 4.14 -2.10
N SER A 66 22.40 4.86 -1.53
CA SER A 66 23.01 6.03 -2.16
C SER A 66 23.61 5.67 -3.53
N GLN A 67 23.60 6.61 -4.47
CA GLN A 67 24.18 6.40 -5.80
C GLN A 67 25.65 5.99 -5.71
N GLU A 68 26.41 6.60 -4.79
CA GLU A 68 27.80 6.24 -4.50
C GLU A 68 27.99 4.75 -4.15
N ASN A 69 27.07 4.18 -3.36
CA ASN A 69 27.12 2.76 -3.01
C ASN A 69 26.76 1.87 -4.21
N VAL A 70 25.85 2.33 -5.08
CA VAL A 70 25.52 1.63 -6.34
C VAL A 70 26.71 1.63 -7.28
N ASP A 71 27.36 2.78 -7.46
CA ASP A 71 28.52 2.95 -8.33
C ASP A 71 29.69 2.09 -7.83
N ARG A 72 29.95 2.07 -6.51
CA ARG A 72 30.98 1.21 -5.91
C ARG A 72 30.73 -0.27 -6.17
N ILE A 73 29.49 -0.73 -6.05
CA ILE A 73 29.11 -2.12 -6.32
C ILE A 73 29.33 -2.43 -7.81
N GLN A 74 28.91 -1.54 -8.69
CA GLN A 74 29.03 -1.70 -10.14
C GLN A 74 30.49 -1.71 -10.61
N GLU A 75 31.33 -0.83 -10.07
CA GLU A 75 32.76 -0.78 -10.35
C GLU A 75 33.47 -2.06 -9.85
N THR A 76 33.11 -2.53 -8.66
CA THR A 76 33.66 -3.78 -8.11
C THR A 76 33.28 -4.98 -8.96
N PHE A 77 32.03 -5.05 -9.44
CA PHE A 77 31.54 -6.10 -10.34
C PHE A 77 32.25 -6.08 -11.70
N THR A 78 32.48 -4.88 -12.24
CA THR A 78 33.19 -4.66 -13.50
C THR A 78 34.66 -5.06 -13.38
N ARG A 79 35.29 -4.78 -12.22
CA ARG A 79 36.70 -5.09 -11.94
C ARG A 79 36.94 -6.58 -11.70
N SER A 80 36.02 -7.27 -11.02
CA SER A 80 36.11 -8.72 -10.82
C SER A 80 34.73 -9.32 -10.61
N PRO A 81 34.16 -9.98 -11.63
CA PRO A 81 32.83 -10.59 -11.54
C PRO A 81 32.75 -11.75 -10.52
N ARG A 82 33.90 -12.30 -10.09
CA ARG A 82 33.97 -13.53 -9.27
C ARG A 82 33.81 -13.33 -7.76
N ASN A 83 33.95 -12.11 -7.24
CA ASN A 83 34.18 -11.91 -5.79
C ASN A 83 32.99 -11.35 -4.99
N VAL A 84 31.88 -10.99 -5.61
CA VAL A 84 30.79 -10.28 -4.88
C VAL A 84 29.68 -11.18 -4.32
N CYS A 85 29.70 -12.49 -4.59
CA CYS A 85 28.71 -13.42 -4.04
C CYS A 85 29.07 -13.98 -2.66
N GLN A 86 30.32 -13.81 -2.18
CA GLN A 86 30.81 -14.59 -1.03
C GLN A 86 30.77 -13.90 0.34
N GLU A 87 30.59 -12.58 0.45
CA GLU A 87 30.61 -11.95 1.79
C GLU A 87 29.23 -11.77 2.44
N HIS A 88 28.14 -11.95 1.69
CA HIS A 88 26.78 -11.93 2.25
C HIS A 88 26.06 -13.29 2.24
N CYS A 89 26.65 -14.33 1.64
CA CYS A 89 26.06 -15.67 1.64
C CYS A 89 26.51 -16.55 2.82
N VAL A 90 27.51 -16.13 3.61
CA VAL A 90 28.08 -16.94 4.70
C VAL A 90 27.44 -16.73 6.08
N GLN A 91 26.44 -15.85 6.23
CA GLN A 91 25.71 -15.68 7.50
C GLN A 91 24.31 -16.31 7.53
N ASP A 92 23.76 -16.77 6.40
CA ASP A 92 22.42 -17.37 6.32
C ASP A 92 22.42 -18.92 6.31
N LEU A 93 23.55 -19.57 6.61
CA LEU A 93 23.64 -21.04 6.68
C LEU A 93 24.11 -21.61 8.03
N MET A 94 24.04 -20.80 9.10
CA MET A 94 24.12 -21.27 10.48
C MET A 94 23.21 -20.43 11.40
N ASN A 95 21.90 -20.54 11.22
CA ASN A 95 20.92 -20.53 12.33
C ASN A 95 19.61 -21.18 11.88
#